data_AF-A0A2Z3V2E1-F1
#
_entry.id   AF-A0A2Z3V2E1-F1
#
_cell.length_a   1.000
_cell.length_b   1.000
_cell.length_c   1.000
_cell.angle_alpha   90.00
_cell.angle_beta   90.00
_cell.angle_gamma   90.00
#
_symmetry.space_group_name_H-M   'P 1'
#
loop_
_entity.id
_entity.type
_entity.pdbx_description
1 polymer ?
#
loop_
_entity_poly.entity_id
_entity_poly.type
_entity_poly.pdbx_seq_one_letter_code
_entity_poly.pdbx_strand_id
1 'polypeptide(L)'
;MILKSMLLSVLELAQPTAPPAGVNTEGLADFLRSFFAPLFLVIVSVVALFFLFTREITRFVQFIILAIAIGVIFYVPNIIEVTAKAIASALGIRGD
;
A
#
# COMPACT_ATOMS: atom_id res chain seq x y z
N MET A 1 55.73 -31.06 -35.01
CA MET A 1 54.33 -31.14 -35.47
C MET A 1 53.36 -31.39 -34.32
N ILE A 2 53.66 -32.34 -33.42
CA ILE A 2 52.83 -32.66 -32.22
C ILE A 2 52.64 -31.45 -31.29
N LEU A 3 53.70 -30.68 -31.02
CA LEU A 3 53.62 -29.49 -30.16
C LEU A 3 52.66 -28.41 -30.70
N LYS A 4 52.60 -28.23 -32.03
CA LYS A 4 51.70 -27.28 -32.68
C LYS A 4 50.23 -27.72 -32.57
N SER A 5 49.99 -29.04 -32.67
CA SER A 5 48.65 -29.62 -32.48
C SER A 5 48.16 -29.42 -31.05
N MET A 6 49.02 -29.72 -30.05
CA MET A 6 48.70 -29.52 -28.63
C MET A 6 48.42 -28.05 -28.31
N LEU A 7 49.22 -27.13 -28.87
CA LEU A 7 49.00 -25.70 -28.68
C LEU A 7 47.65 -25.23 -29.26
N LEU A 8 47.29 -25.73 -30.45
CA LEU A 8 46.02 -25.39 -31.11
C LEU A 8 44.81 -25.91 -30.32
N SER A 9 44.88 -27.15 -29.80
CA SER A 9 43.80 -27.70 -28.97
C SER A 9 43.62 -26.95 -27.65
N VAL A 10 44.72 -26.49 -27.03
CA VAL A 10 44.65 -25.65 -25.82
C VAL A 10 44.08 -24.27 -26.12
N LEU A 11 44.42 -23.68 -27.28
CA LEU A 11 43.84 -22.41 -27.71
C LEU A 11 42.33 -22.53 -27.98
N GLU A 12 41.89 -23.65 -28.55
CA GLU A 12 40.49 -23.93 -28.86
C GLU A 12 39.67 -24.12 -27.57
N LEU A 13 40.24 -24.80 -26.56
CA LEU A 13 39.63 -24.94 -25.23
C LEU A 13 39.60 -23.63 -24.43
N ALA A 14 40.54 -22.72 -24.71
CA ALA A 14 40.62 -21.40 -24.11
C ALA A 14 39.74 -20.36 -24.80
N GLN A 15 39.01 -20.74 -25.87
CA GLN A 15 38.04 -19.83 -26.47
C GLN A 15 36.90 -19.56 -25.48
N PRO A 16 36.49 -18.28 -25.30
CA PRO A 16 35.31 -17.96 -24.52
C PRO A 16 34.12 -18.68 -25.15
N THR A 17 33.56 -19.65 -24.46
CA THR A 17 32.27 -20.23 -24.85
C THR A 17 31.28 -19.08 -24.89
N ALA A 18 30.63 -18.87 -26.04
CA ALA A 18 29.58 -17.86 -26.16
C ALA A 18 28.60 -18.06 -24.98
N PRO A 19 28.19 -16.97 -24.30
CA PRO A 19 27.21 -17.08 -23.23
C PRO A 19 26.03 -17.90 -23.76
N PRO A 20 25.51 -18.87 -22.97
CA PRO A 20 24.35 -19.65 -23.42
C PRO A 20 23.31 -18.66 -23.92
N ALA A 21 22.86 -18.84 -25.16
CA ALA A 21 21.92 -17.95 -25.80
C ALA A 21 20.77 -17.70 -24.81
N GLY A 22 20.67 -16.47 -24.31
CA GLY A 22 19.75 -16.13 -23.24
C GLY A 22 18.34 -16.56 -23.63
N VAL A 23 17.58 -17.07 -22.67
CA VAL A 23 16.17 -17.44 -22.90
C VAL A 23 15.48 -16.23 -23.55
N ASN A 24 14.92 -16.41 -24.75
CA ASN A 24 14.20 -15.33 -25.42
C ASN A 24 12.92 -15.03 -24.64
N THR A 25 12.92 -13.88 -23.96
CA THR A 25 11.81 -13.41 -23.13
C THR A 25 11.01 -12.29 -23.80
N GLU A 26 11.27 -11.97 -25.06
CA GLU A 26 10.58 -10.88 -25.78
C GLU A 26 9.06 -11.09 -25.78
N GLY A 27 8.58 -12.30 -26.12
CA GLY A 27 7.15 -12.60 -26.11
C GLY A 27 6.51 -12.48 -24.72
N LEU A 28 7.26 -12.80 -23.66
CA LEU A 28 6.79 -12.62 -22.28
C LEU A 28 6.75 -11.14 -21.90
N ALA A 29 7.76 -10.37 -22.29
CA ALA A 29 7.82 -8.93 -22.04
C ALA A 29 6.69 -8.18 -22.76
N ASP A 30 6.38 -8.57 -23.99
CA ASP A 30 5.29 -8.00 -24.77
C ASP A 30 3.91 -8.38 -24.19
N PHE A 31 3.73 -9.60 -23.72
CA PHE A 31 2.54 -10.00 -22.98
C PHE A 31 2.35 -9.18 -21.70
N LEU A 32 3.40 -9.04 -20.88
CA LEU A 32 3.34 -8.26 -19.64
C LEU A 32 3.05 -6.78 -19.92
N ARG A 33 3.62 -6.18 -20.96
CA ARG A 33 3.34 -4.78 -21.32
C ARG A 33 1.94 -4.58 -21.88
N SER A 34 1.49 -5.45 -22.77
CA SER A 34 0.19 -5.30 -23.45
C SER A 34 -0.99 -5.62 -22.53
N PHE A 35 -0.84 -6.59 -21.63
CA PHE A 35 -1.92 -7.07 -20.79
C PHE A 35 -1.83 -6.60 -19.33
N PHE A 36 -0.69 -6.79 -18.69
CA PHE A 36 -0.55 -6.53 -17.25
C PHE A 36 -0.46 -5.03 -16.95
N ALA A 37 0.26 -4.25 -17.76
CA ALA A 37 0.47 -2.83 -17.49
C ALA A 37 -0.84 -2.00 -17.51
N PRO A 38 -1.76 -2.13 -18.49
CA PRO A 38 -3.02 -1.39 -18.47
C PRO A 38 -3.90 -1.77 -17.29
N LEU A 39 -3.98 -3.06 -16.98
CA LEU A 39 -4.83 -3.58 -15.91
C LEU A 39 -4.32 -3.14 -14.54
N PHE A 40 -3.00 -3.16 -14.34
CA PHE A 40 -2.36 -2.64 -13.13
C PHE A 40 -2.61 -1.14 -12.95
N LEU A 41 -2.41 -0.33 -14.01
CA LEU A 41 -2.61 1.11 -13.92
C LEU A 41 -4.06 1.50 -13.61
N VAL A 42 -5.04 0.80 -14.19
CA VAL A 42 -6.46 1.03 -13.86
C VAL A 42 -6.71 0.78 -12.38
N ILE A 43 -6.31 -0.38 -11.86
CA ILE A 43 -6.55 -0.73 -10.46
C ILE A 43 -5.84 0.25 -9.53
N VAL A 44 -4.55 0.54 -9.77
CA VAL A 44 -3.76 1.45 -8.95
C VAL A 44 -4.32 2.87 -9.01
N SER A 45 -4.83 3.33 -10.17
CA SER A 45 -5.43 4.66 -10.27
C SER A 45 -6.68 4.81 -9.40
N VAL A 46 -7.52 3.77 -9.33
CA VAL A 46 -8.71 3.75 -8.46
C VAL A 46 -8.27 3.78 -7.01
N VAL A 47 -7.34 2.90 -6.61
CA VAL A 47 -6.81 2.85 -5.25
C VAL A 47 -6.15 4.18 -4.87
N ALA A 48 -5.41 4.81 -5.79
CA ALA A 48 -4.78 6.11 -5.58
C ALA A 48 -5.81 7.24 -5.38
N LEU A 49 -6.91 7.24 -6.14
CA LEU A 49 -8.02 8.17 -5.93
C LEU A 49 -8.66 7.97 -4.55
N PHE A 50 -8.97 6.74 -4.17
CA PHE A 50 -9.50 6.44 -2.85
C PHE A 50 -8.52 6.88 -1.74
N PHE A 51 -7.23 6.60 -1.90
CA PHE A 51 -6.21 6.99 -0.96
C PHE A 51 -6.10 8.52 -0.81
N LEU A 52 -6.12 9.24 -1.94
CA LEU A 52 -6.10 10.71 -1.99
C LEU A 52 -7.31 11.31 -1.25
N PHE A 53 -8.51 10.75 -1.42
CA PHE A 53 -9.70 11.28 -0.74
C PHE A 53 -9.80 10.84 0.71
N THR A 54 -9.28 9.66 1.06
CA THR A 54 -9.43 9.10 2.42
C THR A 54 -8.71 9.93 3.47
N ARG A 55 -7.52 10.48 3.19
CA ARG A 55 -6.74 11.22 4.19
C ARG A 55 -7.38 12.58 4.54
N GLU A 56 -8.06 13.20 3.59
CA GLU A 56 -8.70 14.51 3.76
C GLU A 56 -10.12 14.36 4.30
N ILE A 57 -10.86 13.34 3.85
CA ILE A 57 -12.21 13.03 4.35
C ILE A 57 -12.16 12.60 5.81
N THR A 58 -11.20 11.77 6.23
CA THR A 58 -11.11 11.34 7.64
C THR A 58 -10.88 12.52 8.58
N ARG A 59 -10.05 13.49 8.21
CA ARG A 59 -9.87 14.74 8.96
C ARG A 59 -11.15 15.58 9.00
N PHE A 60 -11.87 15.67 7.89
CA PHE A 60 -13.14 16.38 7.82
C PHE A 60 -14.23 15.73 8.68
N VAL A 61 -14.32 14.40 8.66
CA VAL A 61 -15.25 13.62 9.49
C VAL A 61 -14.97 13.84 10.98
N GLN A 62 -13.70 13.91 11.38
CA GLN A 62 -13.33 14.23 12.77
C GLN A 62 -13.88 15.60 13.20
N PHE A 63 -13.79 16.61 12.34
CA PHE A 63 -14.38 17.93 12.60
C PHE A 63 -15.90 17.87 12.74
N ILE A 64 -16.59 17.14 11.84
CA ILE A 64 -18.04 16.96 11.92
C ILE A 64 -18.43 16.27 13.22
N ILE A 65 -17.76 15.17 13.58
CA ILE A 65 -18.04 14.42 14.81
C ILE A 65 -17.85 15.33 16.02
N LEU A 66 -16.77 16.12 16.07
CA LEU A 66 -16.54 17.06 17.16
C LEU A 66 -17.63 18.12 17.25
N ALA A 67 -18.01 18.72 16.12
CA ALA A 67 -19.08 19.72 16.07
C ALA A 67 -20.42 19.15 16.55
N ILE A 68 -20.77 17.93 16.11
CA ILE A 68 -21.97 17.22 16.55
C ILE A 68 -21.88 16.92 18.04
N ALA A 69 -20.75 16.44 18.55
CA ALA A 69 -20.58 16.12 19.97
C ALA A 69 -20.79 17.35 20.86
N ILE A 70 -20.22 18.49 20.49
CA ILE A 70 -20.46 19.76 21.19
C ILE A 70 -21.94 20.16 21.08
N GLY A 71 -22.53 20.07 19.89
CA GLY A 71 -23.96 20.34 19.71
C GLY A 71 -24.83 19.49 20.65
N VAL A 72 -24.58 18.19 20.72
CA VAL A 72 -25.35 17.28 21.57
C VAL A 72 -25.16 17.61 23.06
N ILE A 73 -23.92 17.80 23.52
CA ILE A 73 -23.64 18.05 24.94
C ILE A 73 -24.31 19.33 25.44
N PHE A 74 -24.28 20.40 24.63
CA PHE A 74 -24.73 21.73 25.07
C PHE A 74 -26.19 22.04 24.72
N TYR A 75 -26.75 21.45 23.66
CA TYR A 75 -28.12 21.75 23.22
C TYR A 75 -29.15 20.66 23.52
N VAL A 76 -28.75 19.40 23.72
CA VAL A 76 -29.74 18.36 24.07
C VAL A 76 -30.02 18.42 25.57
N PRO A 77 -31.30 18.61 25.97
CA PRO A 77 -31.65 18.71 27.37
C PRO A 77 -31.29 17.41 28.11
N ASN A 78 -30.92 17.55 29.39
CA ASN A 78 -30.58 16.46 30.32
C ASN A 78 -29.24 15.73 30.05
N ILE A 79 -28.51 16.00 28.97
CA ILE A 79 -27.21 15.35 28.70
C ILE A 79 -26.17 15.70 29.77
N ILE A 80 -26.11 16.96 30.18
CA ILE A 80 -25.17 17.42 31.22
C ILE A 80 -25.48 16.74 32.55
N GLU A 81 -26.75 16.59 32.90
CA GLU A 81 -27.19 15.96 34.15
C GLU A 81 -26.87 14.46 34.19
N VAL A 82 -27.16 13.74 33.10
CA VAL A 82 -26.85 12.30 32.98
C VAL A 82 -25.35 12.07 33.01
N THR A 83 -24.57 12.91 32.32
CA THR A 83 -23.10 12.81 32.32
C THR A 83 -22.53 13.09 33.71
N ALA A 84 -23.04 14.11 34.41
CA ALA A 84 -22.64 14.43 35.78
C ALA A 84 -22.98 13.29 36.75
N LYS A 85 -24.19 12.73 36.67
CA LYS A 85 -24.60 11.57 37.48
C LYS A 85 -23.75 10.34 37.20
N ALA A 86 -23.42 10.07 35.94
CA ALA A 86 -22.57 8.95 35.56
C ALA A 86 -21.14 9.10 36.11
N ILE A 87 -20.56 10.30 36.01
CA ILE A 87 -19.23 10.61 36.55
C ILE A 87 -19.23 10.52 38.08
N ALA A 88 -20.22 11.13 38.75
CA ALA A 88 -20.37 11.07 40.20
C ALA A 88 -20.50 9.62 40.68
N SER A 89 -21.33 8.81 40.02
CA SER A 89 -21.48 7.39 40.33
C SER A 89 -20.19 6.60 40.12
N ALA A 90 -19.43 6.88 39.05
CA ALA A 90 -18.14 6.23 38.78
C ALA A 90 -17.06 6.61 39.81
N LEU A 91 -17.14 7.83 40.35
CA LEU A 91 -16.30 8.32 41.44
C LEU A 91 -16.76 7.85 42.83
N GLY A 92 -17.83 7.06 42.92
CA GLY A 92 -18.39 6.58 44.19
C GLY A 92 -19.15 7.65 44.98
N ILE A 93 -19.39 8.82 44.38
CA ILE A 93 -20.16 9.91 44.95
C ILE A 93 -21.63 9.62 44.64
N ARG A 94 -22.35 9.10 45.64
CA ARG A 94 -23.80 8.91 45.56
C ARG A 94 -24.46 10.19 46.05
N GLY A 95 -25.17 10.88 45.16
CA GLY A 95 -26.09 11.93 45.55
C GLY A 95 -27.29 11.28 46.24
N ASP A 96 -27.52 11.68 47.48
CA ASP A 96 -28.75 11.49 48.25
C ASP A 96 -29.96 12.12 47.56
#